data_AF-A0A1B6H967-F1
#
_entry.id   AF-A0A1B6H967-F1
#
_cell.length_a   1.000
_cell.length_b   1.000
_cell.length_c   1.000
_cell.angle_alpha   90.00
_cell.angle_beta   90.00
_cell.angle_gamma   90.00
#
_symmetry.space_group_name_H-M   'P 1'
#
loop_
_entity.id
_entity.type
_entity.pdbx_description
1 polymer ?
#
loop_
_entity_poly.entity_id
_entity_poly.type
_entity_poly.pdbx_seq_one_letter_code
_entity_poly.pdbx_strand_id
1 'polypeptide(L)'
;GNTWKKKLRNISKMGVTQGIESGVHITQPWFHSGMTRDQATQLVNKHGTVDGVFLVRDSRTTAGQFVLTFKCGGKVFHMIIVPVTDPAKGGVFYSLDNGATKFYDLLQLVEFYQL
;
A
#
# COMPACT_ATOMS: atom_id res chain seq x y z
N GLY A 1 -22.07 -7.74 -2.46
CA GLY A 1 -21.08 -6.68 -2.17
C GLY A 1 -20.47 -6.91 -0.79
N ASN A 2 -19.19 -6.54 -0.59
CA ASN A 2 -18.40 -6.62 0.66
C ASN A 2 -17.69 -7.94 0.98
N THR A 3 -17.54 -8.86 0.02
CA THR A 3 -16.79 -10.11 0.21
C THR A 3 -15.31 -9.86 0.54
N TRP A 4 -14.70 -8.83 -0.03
CA TRP A 4 -13.31 -8.46 0.23
C TRP A 4 -13.10 -7.92 1.66
N LYS A 5 -14.00 -7.07 2.18
CA LYS A 5 -13.94 -6.59 3.58
C LYS A 5 -14.04 -7.75 4.59
N LYS A 6 -14.86 -8.79 4.30
CA LYS A 6 -14.93 -10.00 5.13
C LYS A 6 -13.64 -10.82 5.06
N LYS A 7 -13.04 -10.94 3.88
CA LYS A 7 -11.74 -11.61 3.67
C LYS A 7 -10.61 -10.91 4.43
N LEU A 8 -10.56 -9.57 4.37
CA LEU A 8 -9.60 -8.74 5.10
C LEU A 8 -9.73 -8.90 6.62
N ARG A 9 -10.95 -8.88 7.17
CA ARG A 9 -11.19 -9.15 8.60
C ARG A 9 -10.76 -10.54 9.05
N ASN A 10 -10.83 -11.54 8.17
CA ASN A 10 -10.35 -12.88 8.47
C ASN A 10 -8.83 -12.97 8.39
N ILE A 11 -8.20 -12.24 7.46
CA ILE A 11 -6.73 -12.14 7.37
C ILE A 11 -6.16 -11.40 8.58
N SER A 12 -6.74 -10.28 9.00
CA SER A 12 -6.28 -9.52 10.17
C SER A 12 -6.48 -10.21 11.51
N LYS A 13 -7.27 -11.29 11.57
CA LYS A 13 -7.37 -12.18 12.75
C LYS A 13 -6.24 -13.22 12.81
N MET A 14 -5.59 -13.53 11.69
CA MET A 14 -4.38 -14.33 11.66
C MET A 14 -3.20 -13.38 11.82
N GLY A 15 -2.79 -13.14 13.06
CA GLY A 15 -1.55 -12.39 13.31
C GLY A 15 -0.37 -13.04 12.59
N VAL A 16 0.65 -12.23 12.28
CA VAL A 16 1.87 -12.49 11.48
C VAL A 16 1.77 -11.92 10.06
N THR A 17 2.90 -11.41 9.55
CA THR A 17 3.25 -10.76 8.27
C THR A 17 2.77 -11.43 6.96
N GLN A 18 1.82 -12.35 7.04
CA GLN A 18 1.39 -13.26 5.99
C GLN A 18 0.91 -12.57 4.72
N GLY A 19 0.28 -11.38 4.78
CA GLY A 19 -0.31 -10.75 3.58
C GLY A 19 0.71 -10.35 2.51
N ILE A 20 1.93 -10.00 2.92
CA ILE A 20 3.03 -9.71 1.99
C ILE A 20 3.69 -11.00 1.52
N GLU A 21 4.05 -11.89 2.45
CA GLU A 21 4.72 -13.17 2.14
C GLU A 21 3.86 -14.08 1.24
N SER A 22 2.54 -14.07 1.43
CA SER A 22 1.59 -14.82 0.59
C SER A 22 1.25 -14.12 -0.73
N GLY A 23 1.78 -12.92 -0.98
CA GLY A 23 1.57 -12.20 -2.24
C GLY A 23 0.14 -11.71 -2.45
N VAL A 24 -0.71 -11.66 -1.41
CA VAL A 24 -2.13 -11.30 -1.58
C VAL A 24 -2.32 -9.89 -2.16
N HIS A 25 -1.42 -8.96 -1.80
CA HIS A 25 -1.39 -7.61 -2.35
C HIS A 25 -1.26 -7.57 -3.88
N ILE A 26 -0.56 -8.53 -4.49
CA ILE A 26 -0.34 -8.61 -5.95
C ILE A 26 -1.66 -8.80 -6.70
N THR A 27 -2.65 -9.42 -6.05
CA THR A 27 -3.98 -9.66 -6.64
C THR A 27 -4.94 -8.48 -6.47
N GLN A 28 -4.54 -7.42 -5.78
CA GLN A 28 -5.41 -6.29 -5.52
C GLN A 28 -5.44 -5.33 -6.72
N PRO A 29 -6.61 -4.77 -7.06
CA PRO A 29 -6.77 -3.91 -8.24
C PRO A 29 -5.99 -2.58 -8.15
N TRP A 30 -5.58 -2.19 -6.95
CA TRP A 30 -4.77 -1.00 -6.70
C TRP A 30 -3.26 -1.26 -6.75
N PHE A 31 -2.83 -2.51 -6.89
CA PHE A 31 -1.40 -2.87 -6.90
C PHE A 31 -0.89 -3.07 -8.33
N HIS A 32 0.24 -2.46 -8.64
CA HIS A 32 0.87 -2.53 -9.96
C HIS A 32 2.34 -2.93 -9.85
N SER A 33 2.64 -4.21 -10.09
CA SER A 33 4.03 -4.70 -10.05
C SER A 33 4.85 -4.17 -11.23
N GLY A 34 6.13 -3.88 -10.98
CA GLY A 34 7.08 -3.42 -12.00
C GLY A 34 6.79 -2.02 -12.58
N MET A 35 5.73 -1.34 -12.12
CA MET A 35 5.34 -0.04 -12.63
C MET A 35 6.37 1.04 -12.27
N THR A 36 6.71 1.87 -13.25
CA THR A 36 7.63 2.99 -13.07
C THR A 36 6.95 4.20 -12.42
N ARG A 37 7.75 5.14 -11.90
CA ARG A 37 7.22 6.43 -11.39
C ARG A 37 6.43 7.17 -12.46
N ASP A 38 6.96 7.25 -13.68
CA ASP A 38 6.33 8.00 -14.76
C ASP A 38 5.05 7.35 -15.27
N GLN A 39 5.04 6.01 -15.40
CA GLN A 39 3.82 5.27 -15.71
C GLN A 39 2.73 5.49 -14.65
N ALA A 40 3.10 5.45 -13.37
CA ALA A 40 2.17 5.71 -12.27
C ALA A 40 1.59 7.13 -12.31
N THR A 41 2.45 8.13 -12.53
CA THR A 41 2.03 9.54 -12.70
C THR A 41 1.09 9.71 -13.88
N GLN A 42 1.39 9.11 -15.03
CA GLN A 42 0.52 9.16 -16.19
C GLN A 42 -0.82 8.49 -15.92
N LEU A 43 -0.82 7.30 -15.31
CA LEU A 43 -2.05 6.56 -15.02
C LEU A 43 -2.97 7.35 -14.08
N VAL A 44 -2.44 7.85 -12.97
CA VAL A 44 -3.22 8.67 -12.02
C VAL A 44 -3.73 9.95 -12.68
N ASN A 45 -2.97 10.58 -13.58
CA ASN A 45 -3.43 11.76 -14.32
C ASN A 45 -4.47 11.47 -15.40
N LYS A 46 -4.52 10.26 -15.98
CA LYS A 46 -5.55 9.88 -16.95
C LYS A 46 -6.96 9.93 -16.36
N HIS A 47 -7.10 9.85 -15.04
CA HIS A 47 -8.38 9.98 -14.34
C HIS A 47 -8.85 11.44 -14.19
N GLY A 48 -8.27 12.39 -14.92
CA GLY A 48 -8.77 13.76 -15.02
C GLY A 48 -8.55 14.57 -13.75
N THR A 49 -9.57 15.29 -13.28
CA THR A 49 -9.53 16.16 -12.09
C THR A 49 -9.93 15.46 -10.79
N VAL A 50 -10.13 14.14 -10.82
CA VAL A 50 -10.58 13.39 -9.65
C VAL A 50 -9.44 13.23 -8.65
N ASP A 51 -9.57 13.89 -7.49
CA ASP A 51 -8.70 13.67 -6.34
C ASP A 51 -9.02 12.33 -5.66
N GLY A 52 -8.04 11.75 -4.97
CA GLY A 52 -8.17 10.47 -4.27
C GLY A 52 -7.90 9.24 -5.15
N VAL A 53 -7.66 9.41 -6.45
CA VAL A 53 -7.13 8.33 -7.31
C VAL A 53 -5.74 7.96 -6.82
N PHE A 54 -5.51 6.66 -6.60
CA PHE A 54 -4.26 6.15 -6.08
C PHE A 54 -3.91 4.77 -6.65
N LEU A 55 -2.66 4.38 -6.48
CA LEU A 55 -2.15 3.03 -6.67
C LEU A 55 -0.94 2.78 -5.77
N VAL A 56 -0.63 1.50 -5.54
CA VAL A 56 0.61 1.06 -4.90
C VAL A 56 1.45 0.28 -5.91
N ARG A 57 2.76 0.44 -5.86
CA ARG A 57 3.72 -0.26 -6.73
C ARG A 57 4.97 -0.63 -5.97
N ASP A 58 5.74 -1.57 -6.52
CA ASP A 58 7.08 -1.87 -6.02
C ASP A 58 8.01 -0.65 -6.12
N SER A 59 8.91 -0.50 -5.15
CA SER A 59 10.04 0.42 -5.28
C SER A 59 11.09 -0.19 -6.20
N ARG A 60 11.50 0.55 -7.24
CA ARG A 60 12.56 0.11 -8.16
C ARG A 60 13.97 0.43 -7.67
N THR A 61 14.09 1.34 -6.70
CA THR A 61 15.39 1.77 -6.16
C THR A 61 15.80 0.98 -4.93
N THR A 62 14.81 0.49 -4.16
CA THR A 62 15.05 -0.17 -2.88
C THR A 62 14.17 -1.41 -2.77
N ALA A 63 14.80 -2.59 -2.77
CA ALA A 63 14.09 -3.85 -2.60
C ALA A 63 13.35 -3.90 -1.26
N GLY A 64 12.16 -4.51 -1.25
CA GLY A 64 11.33 -4.65 -0.03
C GLY A 64 10.56 -3.38 0.38
N GLN A 65 10.70 -2.27 -0.36
CA GLN A 65 9.88 -1.07 -0.18
C GLN A 65 8.80 -0.97 -1.26
N PHE A 66 7.74 -0.26 -0.94
CA PHE A 66 6.65 0.05 -1.87
C PHE A 66 6.48 1.56 -2.01
N VAL A 67 5.71 1.98 -2.99
CA VAL A 67 5.39 3.39 -3.21
C VAL A 67 3.89 3.54 -3.39
N LEU A 68 3.27 4.36 -2.53
CA LEU A 68 1.92 4.87 -2.72
C LEU A 68 1.99 6.09 -3.65
N THR A 69 1.31 6.02 -4.80
CA THR A 69 1.17 7.13 -5.74
C THR A 69 -0.28 7.57 -5.76
N PHE A 70 -0.57 8.86 -5.57
CA PHE A 70 -1.94 9.36 -5.50
C PHE A 70 -2.09 10.81 -6.00
N LYS A 71 -3.32 11.20 -6.33
CA LYS A 71 -3.67 12.57 -6.72
C LYS A 71 -4.38 13.30 -5.60
N CYS A 72 -3.94 14.53 -5.34
CA CYS A 72 -4.57 15.44 -4.38
C CYS A 72 -4.33 16.89 -4.80
N GLY A 73 -5.36 17.73 -4.79
CA GLY A 73 -5.28 19.13 -5.20
C GLY A 73 -4.75 19.29 -6.62
N GLY A 74 -5.10 18.36 -7.53
CA GLY A 74 -4.61 18.37 -8.91
C GLY A 74 -3.14 17.99 -9.10
N LYS A 75 -2.41 17.66 -8.03
CA LYS A 75 -0.99 17.25 -8.06
C LYS A 75 -0.84 15.76 -7.78
N VAL A 76 0.20 15.15 -8.34
CA VAL A 76 0.55 13.76 -8.07
C VAL A 76 1.64 13.71 -7.00
N PHE A 77 1.43 12.85 -6.01
CA PHE A 77 2.35 12.60 -4.91
C PHE A 77 2.85 11.16 -4.96
N HIS A 78 4.07 10.95 -4.46
CA HIS A 78 4.65 9.62 -4.30
C HIS A 78 5.23 9.52 -2.88
N MET A 79 4.68 8.63 -2.07
CA MET A 79 5.14 8.38 -0.70
C MET A 79 5.71 6.97 -0.60
N ILE A 80 6.87 6.85 0.02
CA ILE A 80 7.54 5.55 0.20
C ILE A 80 6.91 4.87 1.40
N ILE A 81 6.53 3.61 1.22
CA ILE A 81 6.12 2.71 2.29
C ILE A 81 7.34 1.89 2.66
N VAL A 82 7.82 2.04 3.89
CA VAL A 82 9.04 1.42 4.38
C VAL A 82 8.73 0.29 5.37
N PRO A 83 9.51 -0.80 5.37
CA PRO A 83 9.47 -1.78 6.44
C PRO A 83 10.06 -1.17 7.72
N VAL A 84 9.42 -1.42 8.85
CA VAL A 84 9.86 -1.01 10.19
C VAL A 84 9.78 -2.21 11.13
N THR A 85 10.81 -2.42 11.95
CA THR A 85 10.79 -3.48 12.97
C THR A 85 10.29 -2.90 14.28
N ASP A 86 9.36 -3.58 14.94
CA ASP A 86 8.91 -3.22 16.29
C ASP A 86 9.48 -4.23 17.30
N PRO A 87 10.49 -3.85 18.12
CA PRO A 87 11.09 -4.76 19.08
C PRO A 87 10.12 -5.27 20.16
N ALA A 88 9.08 -4.50 20.48
CA ALA A 88 8.12 -4.86 21.52
C ALA A 88 7.06 -5.84 21.01
N LYS A 89 6.69 -5.75 19.73
CA LYS A 89 5.69 -6.64 19.11
C LYS A 89 6.30 -7.81 18.33
N GLY A 90 7.58 -7.71 17.98
CA GLY A 90 8.26 -8.64 17.08
C GLY A 90 7.77 -8.48 15.63
N GLY A 91 8.66 -8.75 14.68
CA GLY A 91 8.33 -8.78 13.25
C GLY A 91 8.46 -7.45 12.50
N VAL A 92 8.18 -7.53 11.20
CA VAL A 92 8.25 -6.40 10.26
C VAL A 92 6.85 -5.84 10.03
N PHE A 93 6.75 -4.52 10.09
CA PHE A 93 5.54 -3.75 9.79
C PHE A 93 5.82 -2.80 8.64
N TYR A 94 4.79 -2.21 8.07
CA TYR A 94 4.89 -1.21 7.02
C TYR A 94 4.38 0.14 7.51
N SER A 95 5.02 1.21 7.06
CA SER A 95 4.71 2.56 7.49
C SER A 95 4.98 3.59 6.40
N LEU A 96 4.19 4.67 6.39
CA LEU A 96 4.38 5.87 5.57
C LEU A 96 5.08 7.00 6.33
N ASP A 97 5.17 6.91 7.64
CA ASP A 97 5.56 7.98 8.58
C ASP A 97 6.67 7.51 9.53
N ASN A 98 7.60 6.70 9.00
CA ASN A 98 8.77 6.18 9.71
C ASN A 98 8.45 5.46 11.03
N GLY A 99 7.31 4.78 11.07
CA GLY A 99 6.91 3.91 12.17
C GLY A 99 6.03 4.57 13.22
N ALA A 100 5.60 5.83 13.04
CA ALA A 100 4.60 6.44 13.91
C ALA A 100 3.27 5.68 13.80
N THR A 101 2.86 5.36 12.58
CA THR A 101 1.75 4.46 12.25
C THR A 101 2.30 3.20 11.60
N LYS A 102 1.93 2.03 12.14
CA LYS A 102 2.44 0.71 11.71
C LYS A 102 1.29 -0.17 11.24
N PHE A 103 1.49 -0.84 10.12
CA PHE A 103 0.55 -1.77 9.51
C PHE A 103 1.21 -3.15 9.32
N TYR A 104 0.46 -4.23 9.47
CA TYR A 104 0.98 -5.59 9.26
C TYR A 104 1.30 -5.87 7.79
N ASP A 105 0.51 -5.31 6.87
CA ASP A 105 0.67 -5.47 5.44
C ASP A 105 0.12 -4.26 4.67
N LEU A 106 0.26 -4.29 3.35
CA LEU A 106 -0.26 -3.24 2.46
C LEU A 106 -1.79 -3.19 2.44
N LEU A 107 -2.48 -4.31 2.71
CA LEU A 107 -3.93 -4.36 2.67
C LEU A 107 -4.51 -3.54 3.83
N GLN A 108 -3.97 -3.73 5.04
CA GLN A 108 -4.35 -2.96 6.21
C GLN A 108 -4.01 -1.48 6.06
N LEU A 109 -2.83 -1.17 5.49
CA LEU A 109 -2.42 0.20 5.20
C LEU A 109 -3.41 0.89 4.26
N VAL A 110 -3.75 0.25 3.13
CA VAL A 110 -4.69 0.82 2.17
C VAL A 110 -6.09 0.95 2.78
N GLU A 111 -6.58 -0.07 3.49
CA GLU A 111 -7.89 -0.01 4.15
C GLU A 111 -7.97 1.15 5.16
N PHE A 112 -6.90 1.42 5.92
CA PHE A 112 -6.86 2.52 6.88
C PHE A 112 -6.98 3.91 6.23
N TYR A 113 -6.31 4.15 5.10
CA TYR A 113 -6.35 5.47 4.43
C TYR A 113 -7.51 5.64 3.46
N GLN A 114 -8.27 4.57 3.17
CA GLN A 114 -9.47 4.61 2.34
C GLN A 114 -10.78 4.75 3.14
N LEU A 115 -10.73 4.57 4.46
CA LEU A 115 -11.86 4.72 5.39
C LEU A 115 -11.82 6.08 6.07
#